data_AF-A0A2H6K9W2-F1
#
_entry.id   AF-A0A2H6K9W2-F1
#
_cell.length_a   1.000
_cell.length_b   1.000
_cell.length_c   1.000
_cell.angle_alpha   90.00
_cell.angle_beta   90.00
_cell.angle_gamma   90.00
#
_symmetry.space_group_name_H-M   'P 1'
#
loop_
_entity.id
_entity.type
_entity.pdbx_description
1 polymer ?
#
loop_
_entity_poly.entity_id
_entity_poly.type
_entity_poly.pdbx_seq_one_letter_code
_entity_poly.pdbx_strand_id
1 'polypeptide(L)'
;MKDHEDSSSNDEGNAEGVVVENTRTPEFDRDEVIPKLLLDVVERLTKIAVMCESPSTADHSSVKNLVKNMYKFEKALRKLQKVTQQEHDGTDTIFKGALRAVDNYINPYDWAMTNVVGKYRTEGKKLDSALDTVDTLHKKLLERLQNTKAPGAAKEVASETTGEAVNEAA
;
A
#
# COMPACT_ATOMS: atom_id res chain seq x y z
N MET A 1 25.42 -59.17 -25.95
CA MET A 1 25.00 -59.26 -24.53
C MET A 1 26.20 -58.93 -23.67
N LYS A 2 25.97 -58.11 -22.62
CA LYS A 2 26.88 -57.63 -21.58
C LYS A 2 27.71 -56.37 -21.88
N ASP A 3 27.00 -55.25 -21.87
CA ASP A 3 27.08 -54.16 -20.88
C ASP A 3 28.48 -53.81 -20.32
N HIS A 4 28.94 -52.63 -20.75
CA HIS A 4 29.99 -51.85 -20.08
C HIS A 4 29.35 -51.16 -18.87
N GLU A 5 29.88 -51.41 -17.67
CA GLU A 5 29.53 -50.65 -16.49
C GLU A 5 30.24 -49.29 -16.52
N ASP A 6 29.44 -48.23 -16.61
CA ASP A 6 29.86 -46.87 -16.33
C ASP A 6 30.17 -46.73 -14.84
N SER A 7 31.39 -46.31 -14.55
CA SER A 7 31.82 -45.95 -13.20
C SER A 7 31.03 -44.75 -12.71
N SER A 8 30.17 -45.02 -11.72
CA SER A 8 29.48 -44.05 -10.88
C SER A 8 30.48 -43.21 -10.10
N SER A 9 30.52 -41.91 -10.37
CA SER A 9 31.07 -40.92 -9.46
C SER A 9 30.24 -39.64 -9.59
N ASN A 10 29.42 -39.40 -8.58
CA ASN A 10 29.06 -38.06 -8.13
C ASN A 10 28.69 -38.19 -6.65
N ASP A 11 29.75 -38.17 -5.85
CA ASP A 11 29.91 -37.38 -4.63
C ASP A 11 28.59 -36.81 -4.05
N GLU A 12 27.95 -37.61 -3.20
CA GLU A 12 26.98 -37.11 -2.24
C GLU A 12 27.73 -36.37 -1.13
N GLY A 13 27.89 -35.05 -1.33
CA GLY A 13 28.25 -34.12 -0.29
C GLY A 13 27.19 -34.13 0.83
N ASN A 14 27.53 -34.86 1.89
CA ASN A 14 26.86 -34.92 3.17
C ASN A 14 26.57 -33.51 3.74
N ALA A 15 25.28 -33.20 3.92
CA ALA A 15 24.82 -32.19 4.87
C ALA A 15 23.65 -32.80 5.64
N GLU A 16 24.03 -33.64 6.59
CA GLU A 16 23.23 -34.20 7.67
C GLU A 16 22.26 -33.20 8.31
N GLY A 17 21.17 -33.78 8.82
CA GLY A 17 20.02 -33.15 9.43
C GLY A 17 20.32 -31.97 10.36
N VAL A 18 19.71 -30.83 10.02
CA VAL A 18 19.34 -29.85 11.03
C VAL A 18 18.03 -30.33 11.64
N VAL A 19 18.18 -30.84 12.86
CA VAL A 19 17.15 -31.11 13.84
C VAL A 19 16.16 -29.94 13.88
N VAL A 20 14.88 -30.27 13.93
CA VAL A 20 13.77 -29.32 14.12
C VAL A 20 13.91 -28.72 15.52
N GLU A 21 14.78 -27.71 15.63
CA GLU A 21 14.90 -26.90 16.83
C GLU A 21 14.15 -25.60 16.60
N ASN A 22 13.25 -25.35 17.55
CA ASN A 22 12.25 -24.29 17.61
C ASN A 22 12.90 -22.91 17.76
N THR A 23 13.68 -22.52 16.75
CA THR A 23 14.38 -21.24 16.70
C THR A 23 13.51 -20.28 15.88
N ARG A 24 13.11 -19.17 16.52
CA ARG A 24 12.68 -17.96 15.82
C ARG A 24 13.71 -17.70 14.73
N THR A 25 13.34 -18.00 13.49
CA THR A 25 14.17 -17.65 12.34
C THR A 25 14.27 -16.13 12.32
N PRO A 26 15.45 -15.56 12.00
CA PRO A 26 15.55 -14.12 11.80
C PRO A 26 14.47 -13.76 10.79
N GLU A 27 13.79 -12.63 10.96
CA GLU A 27 12.90 -12.07 9.94
C GLU A 27 13.74 -11.93 8.66
N PHE A 28 13.77 -12.99 7.86
CA PHE A 28 14.33 -12.98 6.53
C PHE A 28 13.53 -11.92 5.82
N ASP A 29 14.23 -10.91 5.30
CA ASP A 29 13.62 -9.79 4.59
C ASP A 29 12.77 -10.35 3.45
N ARG A 30 11.46 -10.49 3.71
CA ARG A 30 10.53 -11.24 2.85
C ARG A 30 10.38 -10.53 1.52
N ASP A 31 10.58 -9.22 1.55
CA ASP A 31 10.61 -8.33 0.40
C ASP A 31 11.71 -8.72 -0.60
N GLU A 32 12.80 -9.36 -0.14
CA GLU A 32 13.79 -9.94 -1.03
C GLU A 32 13.52 -11.41 -1.40
N VAL A 33 12.93 -12.18 -0.49
CA VAL A 33 12.76 -13.62 -0.65
C VAL A 33 11.62 -13.95 -1.62
N ILE A 34 10.48 -13.26 -1.53
CA ILE A 34 9.31 -13.51 -2.38
C ILE A 34 9.63 -13.27 -3.86
N PRO A 35 10.26 -12.15 -4.27
CA PRO A 35 10.64 -11.94 -5.67
C PRO A 35 11.60 -13.01 -6.20
N LYS A 36 12.59 -13.43 -5.39
CA LYS A 36 13.54 -14.50 -5.78
C LYS A 36 12.82 -15.84 -5.99
N LEU A 37 11.85 -16.17 -5.13
CA LEU A 37 11.05 -17.40 -5.28
C LEU A 37 10.09 -17.34 -6.47
N LEU A 38 9.45 -16.19 -6.72
CA LEU A 38 8.62 -15.97 -7.91
C LEU A 38 9.44 -16.13 -9.19
N LEU A 39 10.65 -15.57 -9.23
CA LEU A 39 11.56 -15.72 -10.36
C LEU A 39 11.90 -17.20 -10.61
N ASP A 40 12.24 -17.96 -9.56
CA ASP A 40 12.53 -19.41 -9.68
C ASP A 40 11.31 -20.19 -10.21
N VAL A 41 10.09 -19.84 -9.80
CA VAL A 41 8.86 -20.44 -10.32
C VAL A 41 8.68 -20.14 -11.81
N VAL A 42 8.84 -18.88 -12.21
CA VAL A 42 8.69 -18.42 -13.61
C VAL A 42 9.76 -19.03 -14.51
N GLU A 43 11.02 -19.08 -14.08
CA GLU A 43 12.11 -19.71 -14.84
C GLU A 43 11.84 -21.20 -15.09
N ARG A 44 11.37 -21.92 -14.07
CA ARG A 44 11.04 -23.35 -14.20
C ARG A 44 9.85 -23.57 -15.12
N LEU A 45 8.82 -22.74 -15.03
CA LEU A 45 7.67 -22.80 -15.94
C LEU A 45 8.09 -22.52 -17.39
N THR A 46 8.92 -21.50 -17.59
CA THR A 46 9.48 -21.14 -18.90
C THR A 46 10.28 -22.29 -19.49
N LYS A 47 11.12 -22.93 -18.68
CA LYS A 47 11.90 -24.10 -19.11
C LYS A 47 11.00 -25.28 -19.51
N ILE A 48 9.92 -25.52 -18.77
CA ILE A 48 8.93 -26.55 -19.14
C ILE A 48 8.26 -26.20 -20.48
N ALA A 49 7.83 -24.95 -20.67
CA ALA A 49 7.20 -24.50 -21.92
C ALA A 49 8.14 -24.71 -23.12
N VAL A 50 9.40 -24.26 -23.00
CA VAL A 50 10.43 -24.46 -24.04
C VAL A 50 10.67 -25.94 -24.35
N MET A 51 10.67 -26.80 -23.33
CA MET A 51 10.82 -28.25 -23.53
C MET A 51 9.63 -28.87 -24.25
N CYS A 52 8.40 -28.40 -23.99
CA CYS A 52 7.19 -28.88 -24.64
C CYS A 52 7.07 -28.40 -26.09
N GLU A 53 7.58 -27.22 -26.40
CA GLU A 53 7.59 -26.65 -27.76
C GLU A 53 8.75 -27.18 -28.63
N SER A 54 9.74 -27.81 -28.02
CA SER A 54 10.89 -28.37 -28.73
C SER A 54 10.48 -29.51 -29.67
N PRO A 55 11.01 -29.58 -30.90
CA PRO A 55 10.71 -30.66 -31.83
C PRO A 55 11.27 -32.04 -31.39
N SER A 56 12.11 -32.09 -30.35
CA SER A 56 12.74 -33.30 -29.81
C SER A 56 11.91 -33.98 -28.70
N THR A 57 10.59 -33.89 -28.72
CA THR A 57 9.73 -34.24 -27.57
C THR A 57 9.40 -35.74 -27.42
N ALA A 58 9.88 -36.60 -28.32
CA ALA A 58 9.42 -38.00 -28.40
C ALA A 58 10.39 -39.06 -27.84
N ASP A 59 11.62 -38.71 -27.44
CA ASP A 59 12.55 -39.68 -26.88
C ASP A 59 12.41 -39.81 -25.34
N HIS A 60 12.68 -41.02 -24.84
CA HIS A 60 12.52 -41.35 -23.42
C HIS A 60 13.35 -40.43 -22.48
N SER A 61 14.50 -39.92 -22.95
CA SER A 61 15.35 -39.03 -22.15
C SER A 61 14.73 -37.64 -21.98
N SER A 62 14.09 -37.12 -23.04
CA SER A 62 13.35 -35.86 -23.02
C SER A 62 12.14 -35.92 -22.09
N VAL A 63 11.39 -37.03 -22.10
CA VAL A 63 10.25 -37.25 -21.18
C VAL A 63 10.72 -37.29 -19.73
N LYS A 64 11.81 -38.03 -19.43
CA LYS A 64 12.39 -38.09 -18.08
C LYS A 64 12.85 -36.71 -17.60
N ASN A 65 13.45 -35.92 -18.48
CA ASN A 65 13.88 -34.56 -18.17
C ASN A 65 12.69 -33.63 -17.92
N LEU A 66 11.61 -33.76 -18.70
CA LEU A 66 10.38 -32.98 -18.51
C LEU A 66 9.78 -33.23 -17.13
N VAL A 67 9.59 -34.50 -16.77
CA VAL A 67 9.07 -34.92 -15.45
C VAL A 67 9.94 -34.35 -14.32
N LYS A 68 11.26 -34.38 -14.47
CA LYS A 68 12.19 -33.80 -13.49
C LYS A 68 12.00 -32.28 -13.33
N ASN A 69 11.77 -31.55 -14.41
CA ASN A 69 11.53 -30.10 -14.34
C ASN A 69 10.14 -29.79 -13.78
N MET A 70 9.11 -30.58 -14.09
CA MET A 70 7.78 -30.47 -13.47
C MET A 70 7.84 -30.66 -11.95
N TYR A 71 8.57 -31.67 -11.47
CA TYR A 71 8.75 -31.89 -10.03
C TYR A 71 9.47 -30.71 -9.35
N LYS A 72 10.49 -30.16 -10.01
CA LYS A 72 11.20 -28.96 -9.50
C LYS A 72 10.29 -27.74 -9.46
N PHE A 73 9.46 -27.54 -10.49
CA PHE A 73 8.46 -26.47 -10.55
C PHE A 73 7.46 -26.58 -9.40
N GLU A 74 6.91 -27.78 -9.17
CA GLU A 74 6.00 -28.03 -8.05
C GLU A 74 6.67 -27.74 -6.70
N LYS A 75 7.92 -28.17 -6.51
CA LYS A 75 8.68 -27.88 -5.29
C LYS A 75 8.89 -26.38 -5.08
N ALA A 76 9.14 -25.62 -6.13
CA ALA A 76 9.27 -24.16 -6.06
C ALA A 76 7.94 -23.49 -5.70
N LEU A 77 6.82 -23.92 -6.31
CA LEU A 77 5.48 -23.44 -5.96
C LEU A 77 5.13 -23.68 -4.50
N ARG A 78 5.38 -24.89 -3.97
CA ARG A 78 5.12 -25.20 -2.55
C ARG A 78 5.94 -24.31 -1.61
N LYS A 79 7.19 -23.99 -1.96
CA LYS A 79 8.02 -23.07 -1.17
C LYS A 79 7.43 -21.67 -1.17
N LEU A 80 7.04 -21.15 -2.33
CA LEU A 80 6.40 -19.84 -2.44
C LEU A 80 5.09 -19.79 -1.63
N GLN A 81 4.24 -20.81 -1.77
CA GLN A 81 2.98 -20.92 -1.04
C GLN A 81 3.17 -20.92 0.49
N LYS A 82 4.21 -21.60 0.98
CA LYS A 82 4.51 -21.64 2.43
C LYS A 82 4.87 -20.25 2.97
N VAL A 83 5.57 -19.43 2.17
CA VAL A 83 5.95 -18.07 2.55
C VAL A 83 4.75 -17.12 2.52
N THR A 84 3.88 -17.24 1.51
CA THR A 84 2.72 -16.35 1.31
C THR A 84 1.53 -16.66 2.23
N GLN A 85 1.32 -17.91 2.66
CA GLN A 85 0.21 -18.28 3.56
C GLN A 85 0.32 -17.71 4.98
N GLN A 86 1.49 -17.22 5.38
CA GLN A 86 1.67 -16.62 6.71
C GLN A 86 1.14 -15.18 6.80
N GLU A 87 0.81 -14.57 5.66
CA GLU A 87 0.44 -13.17 5.53
C GLU A 87 -1.05 -13.07 5.19
N HIS A 88 -1.91 -13.46 6.15
CA HIS A 88 -3.35 -13.34 5.94
C HIS A 88 -3.99 -12.50 7.04
N ASP A 89 -3.79 -11.18 6.94
CA ASP A 89 -4.73 -10.21 7.50
C ASP A 89 -5.17 -9.23 6.41
N GLY A 90 -5.87 -9.77 5.40
CA GLY A 90 -6.36 -9.09 4.19
C GLY A 90 -7.54 -8.13 4.44
N THR A 91 -7.43 -7.26 5.45
CA THR A 91 -8.47 -6.29 5.78
C THR A 91 -8.25 -4.92 5.15
N ASP A 92 -7.06 -4.60 4.64
CA ASP A 92 -6.77 -3.29 4.07
C ASP A 92 -7.44 -3.05 2.70
N THR A 93 -8.30 -2.04 2.65
CA THR A 93 -8.99 -1.57 1.43
C THR A 93 -8.05 -1.05 0.35
N ILE A 94 -6.91 -0.46 0.74
CA ILE A 94 -5.91 0.05 -0.21
C ILE A 94 -5.24 -1.13 -0.90
N PHE A 95 -4.84 -2.14 -0.13
CA PHE A 95 -4.23 -3.36 -0.66
C PHE A 95 -5.16 -4.08 -1.65
N LYS A 96 -6.46 -4.21 -1.32
CA LYS A 96 -7.46 -4.78 -2.23
C LYS A 96 -7.60 -3.99 -3.53
N GLY A 97 -7.51 -2.67 -3.45
CA GLY A 97 -7.56 -1.80 -4.63
C GLY A 97 -6.31 -1.95 -5.51
N ALA A 98 -5.13 -2.02 -4.92
CA ALA A 98 -3.88 -2.28 -5.63
C ALA A 98 -3.86 -3.67 -6.28
N LEU A 99 -4.37 -4.69 -5.57
CA LEU A 99 -4.50 -6.04 -6.11
C LEU A 99 -5.41 -6.08 -7.35
N ARG A 100 -6.58 -5.43 -7.28
CA ARG A 100 -7.46 -5.28 -8.45
C ARG A 100 -6.79 -4.52 -9.60
N ALA A 101 -5.92 -3.55 -9.31
CA ALA A 101 -5.18 -2.87 -10.37
C ALA A 101 -4.24 -3.85 -11.10
N VAL A 102 -3.50 -4.67 -10.35
CA VAL A 102 -2.65 -5.73 -10.90
C VAL A 102 -3.46 -6.74 -11.72
N ASP A 103 -4.63 -7.18 -11.23
CA ASP A 103 -5.52 -8.09 -11.97
C ASP A 103 -6.00 -7.52 -13.31
N ASN A 104 -6.09 -6.18 -13.41
CA ASN A 104 -6.46 -5.47 -14.63
C ASN A 104 -5.25 -5.00 -15.46
N TYR A 105 -4.05 -5.51 -15.19
CA TYR A 105 -2.79 -5.12 -15.86
C TYR A 105 -2.46 -3.62 -15.73
N ILE A 106 -2.92 -2.98 -14.66
CA ILE A 106 -2.61 -1.60 -14.32
C ILE A 106 -1.48 -1.61 -13.28
N ASN A 107 -0.51 -0.71 -13.44
CA ASN A 107 0.55 -0.53 -12.46
C ASN A 107 -0.06 -0.12 -11.09
N PRO A 108 0.17 -0.89 -10.01
CA PRO A 108 -0.42 -0.61 -8.71
C PRO A 108 0.04 0.73 -8.12
N TYR A 109 1.23 1.21 -8.47
CA TYR A 109 1.74 2.52 -8.03
C TYR A 109 0.97 3.67 -8.69
N ASP A 110 0.68 3.58 -9.98
CA ASP A 110 -0.11 4.59 -10.70
C ASP A 110 -1.56 4.62 -10.17
N TRP A 111 -2.11 3.43 -9.89
CA TRP A 111 -3.40 3.30 -9.23
C TRP A 111 -3.40 3.97 -7.86
N ALA A 112 -2.39 3.72 -7.02
CA ALA A 112 -2.28 4.31 -5.69
C ALA A 112 -2.09 5.84 -5.76
N MET A 113 -1.27 6.33 -6.69
CA MET A 113 -1.07 7.76 -6.90
C MET A 113 -2.39 8.46 -7.23
N THR A 114 -3.20 7.86 -8.09
CA THR A 114 -4.49 8.45 -8.51
C THR A 114 -5.55 8.34 -7.40
N ASN A 115 -5.70 7.14 -6.83
CA ASN A 115 -6.85 6.79 -5.98
C ASN A 115 -6.63 7.02 -4.50
N VAL A 116 -5.38 7.08 -4.05
CA VAL A 116 -5.01 7.33 -2.65
C VAL A 116 -4.47 8.75 -2.55
N VAL A 117 -3.30 9.01 -3.14
CA VAL A 117 -2.59 10.29 -3.00
C VAL A 117 -3.41 11.45 -3.57
N GLY A 118 -3.98 11.29 -4.77
CA GLY A 118 -4.81 12.31 -5.41
C GLY A 118 -6.05 12.69 -4.60
N LYS A 119 -6.69 11.70 -3.96
CA LYS A 119 -7.85 11.94 -3.08
C LYS A 119 -7.46 12.70 -1.83
N TYR A 120 -6.43 12.24 -1.11
CA TYR A 120 -5.94 12.95 0.08
C TYR A 120 -5.49 14.37 -0.22
N ARG A 121 -4.85 14.60 -1.37
CA ARG A 121 -4.48 15.95 -1.80
C ARG A 121 -5.70 16.84 -2.06
N THR A 122 -6.75 16.29 -2.64
CA THR A 122 -7.99 17.02 -2.91
C THR A 122 -8.71 17.36 -1.62
N GLU A 123 -8.82 16.41 -0.70
CA GLU A 123 -9.41 16.65 0.62
C GLU A 123 -8.57 17.63 1.45
N GLY A 124 -7.23 17.58 1.38
CA GLY A 124 -6.35 18.56 2.00
C GLY A 124 -6.61 19.99 1.52
N LYS A 125 -6.73 20.19 0.20
CA LYS A 125 -7.08 21.50 -0.37
C LYS A 125 -8.45 22.03 0.12
N LYS A 126 -9.43 21.14 0.29
CA LYS A 126 -10.74 21.52 0.82
C LYS A 126 -10.64 21.95 2.28
N LEU A 127 -9.84 21.25 3.07
CA LEU A 127 -9.58 21.59 4.46
C LEU A 127 -8.89 22.95 4.58
N ASP A 128 -7.86 23.21 3.78
CA ASP A 128 -7.18 24.52 3.73
C ASP A 128 -8.16 25.66 3.41
N SER A 129 -9.02 25.46 2.41
CA SER A 129 -10.04 26.45 2.05
C SER A 129 -11.07 26.68 3.16
N ALA A 130 -11.41 25.65 3.93
CA ALA A 130 -12.30 25.78 5.08
C ALA A 130 -11.62 26.58 6.21
N LEU A 131 -10.33 26.33 6.46
CA LEU A 131 -9.54 27.10 7.43
C LEU A 131 -9.43 28.57 7.04
N ASP A 132 -9.17 28.89 5.77
CA ASP A 132 -9.16 30.27 5.28
C ASP A 132 -10.50 30.98 5.50
N THR A 133 -11.60 30.25 5.36
CA THR A 133 -12.95 30.76 5.60
C THR A 133 -13.17 31.06 7.09
N VAL A 134 -12.73 30.15 7.97
CA VAL A 134 -12.78 30.34 9.43
C VAL A 134 -11.94 31.54 9.85
N ASP A 135 -10.72 31.68 9.33
CA ASP A 135 -9.84 32.82 9.61
C ASP A 135 -10.44 34.14 9.15
N THR A 136 -11.07 34.15 7.97
CA THR A 136 -11.77 35.33 7.45
C THR A 136 -12.95 35.71 8.34
N LEU A 137 -13.73 34.73 8.80
CA LEU A 137 -14.83 34.96 9.74
C LEU A 137 -14.32 35.50 11.08
N HIS A 138 -13.24 34.92 11.61
CA HIS A 138 -12.62 35.37 12.85
C HIS A 138 -12.16 36.83 12.78
N LYS A 139 -11.48 37.21 11.69
CA LYS A 139 -11.06 38.61 11.45
C LYS A 139 -12.26 39.56 11.38
N LYS A 140 -13.32 39.21 10.64
CA LYS A 140 -14.54 40.02 10.55
C LYS A 140 -15.24 40.18 11.90
N LEU A 141 -15.27 39.14 12.72
CA LEU A 141 -15.84 39.20 14.07
C LEU A 141 -15.02 40.14 14.97
N LEU A 142 -13.69 40.06 14.94
CA LEU A 142 -12.81 40.97 15.67
C LEU A 142 -12.99 42.43 15.24
N GLU A 143 -13.02 42.70 13.93
CA GLU A 143 -13.28 44.05 13.41
C GLU A 143 -14.64 44.58 13.87
N ARG A 144 -15.68 43.75 13.84
CA ARG A 144 -17.01 44.13 14.32
C ARG A 144 -17.02 44.45 15.80
N LEU A 145 -16.36 43.63 16.64
CA LEU A 145 -16.24 43.85 18.09
C LEU A 145 -15.45 45.12 18.42
N GLN A 146 -14.39 45.40 17.67
CA GLN A 146 -13.59 46.62 17.83
C GLN A 146 -14.38 47.87 17.41
N ASN A 147 -15.12 47.80 16.29
CA ASN A 147 -15.93 48.92 15.79
C ASN A 147 -17.20 49.16 16.62
N THR A 148 -17.79 48.15 17.26
CA THR A 148 -18.94 48.35 18.17
C THR A 148 -18.55 49.04 19.48
N LYS A 149 -17.26 49.05 19.85
CA LYS A 149 -16.77 49.76 21.03
C LYS A 149 -16.66 51.29 20.83
N ALA A 150 -16.77 51.79 19.60
CA ALA A 150 -16.66 53.19 19.25
C ALA A 150 -17.75 53.58 18.23
N PRO A 151 -19.02 53.72 18.64
CA PRO A 151 -19.57 55.06 18.87
C PRO A 151 -20.73 55.07 19.88
N GLY A 152 -20.51 55.55 21.11
CA GLY A 152 -21.59 55.70 22.09
C GLY A 152 -21.29 56.49 23.35
N ALA A 153 -20.09 57.08 23.49
CA ALA A 153 -19.71 57.81 24.71
C ALA A 153 -19.72 59.35 24.55
N ALA A 154 -20.15 59.89 23.40
CA ALA A 154 -20.06 61.33 23.14
C ALA A 154 -21.24 61.85 22.31
N LYS A 155 -22.45 61.86 22.87
CA LYS A 155 -23.54 62.80 22.55
C LYS A 155 -24.80 62.47 23.34
N GLU A 156 -24.80 62.74 24.65
CA GLU A 156 -26.04 63.06 25.38
C GLU A 156 -25.71 63.71 26.74
N VAL A 157 -24.87 64.74 26.73
CA VAL A 157 -24.71 65.66 27.88
C VAL A 157 -24.60 67.08 27.34
N ALA A 158 -25.67 67.55 26.69
CA ALA A 158 -25.82 68.97 26.34
C ALA A 158 -27.28 69.27 25.98
N SER A 159 -28.19 69.20 26.95
CA SER A 159 -29.48 69.90 26.90
C SER A 159 -30.21 69.81 28.26
N GLU A 160 -29.54 70.19 29.34
CA GLU A 160 -30.23 70.70 30.52
C GLU A 160 -29.57 72.03 30.88
N THR A 161 -30.32 73.12 30.74
CA THR A 161 -30.36 74.32 31.60
C THR A 161 -30.70 75.58 30.80
N THR A 162 -31.99 75.88 30.70
CA THR A 162 -32.51 77.23 30.94
C THR A 162 -33.93 77.07 31.47
N GLY A 163 -34.10 77.25 32.78
CA GLY A 163 -35.41 77.38 33.39
C GLY A 163 -35.88 78.82 33.31
N GLU A 164 -37.19 79.01 33.25
CA GLU A 164 -37.86 80.15 33.90
C GLU A 164 -39.33 79.77 34.13
N ALA A 165 -39.75 79.90 35.38
CA ALA A 165 -41.07 79.54 35.88
C ALA A 165 -42.03 80.73 35.80
N VAL A 166 -43.29 80.53 35.40
CA VAL A 166 -44.43 81.32 35.92
C VAL A 166 -45.71 80.47 35.92
N ASN A 167 -46.34 80.41 37.10
CA ASN A 167 -47.69 79.94 37.40
C ASN A 167 -48.77 80.60 36.53
N GLU A 168 -49.90 79.93 36.28
CA GLU A 168 -51.20 80.34 36.84
C GLU A 168 -52.33 79.40 36.43
N ALA A 169 -53.29 79.29 37.36
CA ALA A 169 -54.47 78.45 37.34
C ALA A 169 -55.59 79.00 36.45
N ALA A 170 -56.41 78.10 35.89
CA ALA A 170 -57.89 78.15 35.86
C ALA A 170 -58.43 76.87 35.20
#